data_AF-A0A1M6UTJ5-F1
#
_entry.id   AF-A0A1M6UTJ5-F1
#
_cell.length_a   1.000
_cell.length_b   1.000
_cell.length_c   1.000
_cell.angle_alpha   90.00
_cell.angle_beta   90.00
_cell.angle_gamma   90.00
#
_symmetry.space_group_name_H-M   'P 1'
#
loop_
_entity.id
_entity.type
_entity.pdbx_description
1 polymer ?
#
loop_
_entity_poly.entity_id
_entity_poly.type
_entity_poly.pdbx_seq_one_letter_code
_entity_poly.pdbx_strand_id
1 'polypeptide(L)'
;MFDLFHILYITPFYFPNGQSAPKNKYYIPIFLEGDEIIFVFLPTSKIKIEPSKIKHGCHDVSKGSYTCYIFQEKVEITDCGFYFDFDTCVYSYQINAFSKPMIEDVYKVEDVDFEIIGELKKTEKIALIQCLLNSKFIKLKVKRALSKYLTDIS
;
A
#
# COMPACT_ATOMS: atom_id res chain seq x y z
N MET A 1 -6.82 14.47 -3.71
CA MET A 1 -7.77 13.34 -3.78
C MET A 1 -7.15 12.08 -3.21
N PHE A 2 -5.91 11.74 -3.58
CA PHE A 2 -5.18 10.63 -2.96
C PHE A 2 -4.04 11.15 -2.09
N ASP A 3 -4.28 11.24 -0.79
CA ASP A 3 -3.27 11.66 0.17
C ASP A 3 -2.33 10.50 0.50
N LEU A 4 -1.05 10.81 0.72
CA LEU A 4 -0.06 9.80 1.04
C LEU A 4 -0.44 9.08 2.34
N PHE A 5 -0.19 7.77 2.38
CA PHE A 5 -0.41 6.92 3.55
C PHE A 5 -1.86 6.86 4.05
N HIS A 6 -2.82 7.26 3.23
CA HIS A 6 -4.24 6.97 3.44
C HIS A 6 -4.58 5.61 2.83
N ILE A 7 -5.35 4.82 3.56
CA ILE A 7 -5.93 3.57 3.04
C ILE A 7 -7.14 3.95 2.19
N LEU A 8 -7.12 3.50 0.94
CA LEU A 8 -8.20 3.68 -0.03
C LEU A 8 -8.82 2.33 -0.31
N TYR A 9 -10.15 2.26 -0.32
CA TYR A 9 -10.88 1.09 -0.80
C TYR A 9 -11.53 1.43 -2.13
N ILE A 10 -11.02 0.84 -3.23
CA ILE A 10 -11.48 1.14 -4.58
C ILE A 10 -12.46 0.04 -5.03
N THR A 11 -13.66 0.46 -5.44
CA THR A 11 -14.75 -0.45 -5.82
C THR A 11 -15.52 0.02 -7.06
N PRO A 12 -15.40 -0.68 -8.20
CA PRO A 12 -14.51 -1.78 -8.49
C PRO A 12 -13.16 -1.30 -9.05
N PHE A 13 -12.05 -1.95 -8.70
CA PHE A 13 -10.76 -1.64 -9.33
C PHE A 13 -10.66 -2.27 -10.73
N TYR A 14 -10.44 -1.43 -11.74
CA TYR A 14 -10.17 -1.83 -13.12
C TYR A 14 -8.66 -1.98 -13.35
N PHE A 15 -8.22 -3.18 -13.69
CA PHE A 15 -6.81 -3.42 -14.00
C PHE A 15 -6.44 -2.76 -15.35
N PRO A 16 -5.28 -2.07 -15.45
CA PRO A 16 -4.86 -1.40 -16.68
C PRO A 16 -4.78 -2.33 -17.91
N ASN A 17 -4.61 -3.63 -17.71
CA ASN A 17 -4.51 -4.61 -18.78
C ASN A 17 -5.85 -5.23 -19.19
N GLY A 18 -6.97 -4.91 -18.53
CA GLY A 18 -8.32 -5.41 -18.87
C GLY A 18 -8.50 -6.93 -18.78
N GLN A 19 -7.48 -7.68 -18.35
CA GLN A 19 -7.44 -9.15 -18.40
C GLN A 19 -8.13 -9.83 -17.21
N SER A 20 -8.73 -9.07 -16.29
CA SER A 20 -9.37 -9.62 -15.11
C SER A 20 -10.64 -8.86 -14.81
N ALA A 21 -11.68 -9.61 -14.41
CA ALA A 21 -12.89 -9.01 -13.88
C ALA A 21 -12.54 -7.99 -12.79
N PRO A 22 -13.21 -6.82 -12.77
CA PRO A 22 -12.98 -5.81 -11.76
C PRO A 22 -13.14 -6.40 -10.35
N LYS A 23 -12.27 -6.00 -9.42
CA LYS A 23 -12.27 -6.50 -8.04
C LYS A 23 -12.12 -5.35 -7.07
N ASN A 24 -12.76 -5.46 -5.92
CA ASN A 24 -12.57 -4.49 -4.84
C ASN A 24 -11.17 -4.66 -4.26
N LYS A 25 -10.50 -3.54 -4.00
CA LYS A 25 -9.10 -3.57 -3.60
C LYS A 25 -8.73 -2.42 -2.69
N TYR A 26 -7.91 -2.74 -1.69
CA TYR A 26 -7.26 -1.74 -0.87
C TYR A 26 -5.95 -1.27 -1.51
N TYR A 27 -5.69 0.03 -1.42
CA TYR A 27 -4.49 0.68 -1.90
C TYR A 27 -4.00 1.72 -0.89
N ILE A 28 -2.68 1.95 -0.88
CA ILE A 28 -2.08 3.08 -0.15
C ILE A 28 -1.20 3.85 -1.13
N PRO A 29 -1.46 5.14 -1.39
CA PRO A 29 -0.51 6.00 -2.10
C PRO A 29 0.75 6.20 -1.25
N ILE A 30 1.92 5.90 -1.82
CA ILE A 30 3.21 6.05 -1.12
C ILE A 30 4.14 7.08 -1.78
N PHE A 31 3.77 7.54 -2.98
CA PHE A 31 4.53 8.54 -3.71
C PHE A 31 3.65 9.27 -4.73
N LEU A 32 3.87 10.58 -4.81
CA LEU A 32 3.21 11.52 -5.72
C LEU A 32 4.27 12.47 -6.25
N GLU A 33 4.45 12.54 -7.57
CA GLU A 33 5.32 13.53 -8.22
C GLU A 33 4.76 13.88 -9.60
N GLY A 34 4.39 15.14 -9.79
CA GLY A 34 3.72 15.61 -11.00
C GLY A 34 2.45 14.80 -11.29
N ASP A 35 2.42 14.16 -12.46
CA ASP A 35 1.31 13.32 -12.94
C ASP A 35 1.49 11.83 -12.64
N GLU A 36 2.47 11.44 -11.81
CA GLU A 36 2.67 10.06 -11.39
C GLU A 36 2.20 9.85 -9.95
N ILE A 37 1.40 8.81 -9.75
CA ILE A 37 1.02 8.28 -8.44
C ILE A 37 1.49 6.83 -8.34
N ILE A 38 2.11 6.48 -7.22
CA ILE A 38 2.50 5.10 -6.94
C ILE A 38 1.71 4.59 -5.75
N PHE A 39 0.95 3.53 -6.02
CA PHE A 39 0.21 2.81 -5.01
C PHE A 39 0.92 1.51 -4.65
N VAL A 40 0.79 1.12 -3.38
CA VAL A 40 1.03 -0.26 -2.97
C VAL A 40 -0.29 -1.02 -2.91
N PHE A 41 -0.31 -2.21 -3.48
CA PHE A 41 -1.46 -3.11 -3.40
C PHE A 41 -1.44 -3.91 -2.10
N LEU A 42 -2.62 -4.13 -1.53
CA LEU A 42 -2.86 -4.86 -0.29
C LEU A 42 -3.61 -6.17 -0.56
N PRO A 43 -2.93 -7.27 -0.96
CA PRO A 43 -3.54 -8.59 -1.02
C PRO A 43 -3.93 -9.08 0.38
N THR A 44 -5.19 -9.51 0.52
CA THR A 44 -5.77 -10.04 1.76
C THR A 44 -5.82 -11.57 1.85
N SER A 45 -5.64 -12.31 0.73
CA SER A 45 -6.02 -13.74 0.66
C SER A 45 -4.91 -14.72 0.25
N LYS A 46 -3.67 -14.25 0.01
CA LYS A 46 -2.54 -15.11 -0.38
C LYS A 46 -1.21 -14.60 0.16
N ILE A 47 -1.05 -14.56 1.49
CA ILE A 47 0.26 -14.28 2.08
C ILE A 47 1.16 -15.49 1.86
N LYS A 48 2.30 -15.28 1.18
CA LYS A 48 3.31 -16.31 0.87
C LYS A 48 4.26 -16.61 2.05
N ILE A 49 3.77 -16.47 3.27
CA ILE A 49 4.52 -16.70 4.52
C ILE A 49 3.82 -17.83 5.27
N GLU A 50 4.60 -18.73 5.88
CA GLU A 50 4.05 -19.77 6.74
C GLU A 50 3.22 -19.15 7.87
N PRO A 51 1.98 -19.62 8.13
CA PRO A 51 1.09 -18.99 9.11
C PRO A 51 1.72 -18.77 10.49
N SER A 52 2.55 -19.70 10.97
CA SER A 52 3.23 -19.60 12.27
C SER A 52 4.28 -18.48 12.36
N LYS A 53 4.68 -17.92 11.22
CA LYS A 53 5.67 -16.85 11.12
C LYS A 53 5.04 -15.49 10.82
N ILE A 54 3.73 -15.44 10.55
CA ILE A 54 3.03 -14.18 10.29
C ILE A 54 3.01 -13.36 11.58
N LYS A 55 3.61 -12.18 11.52
CA LYS A 55 3.64 -11.20 12.60
C LYS A 55 3.46 -9.82 12.01
N HIS A 56 2.84 -8.91 12.75
CA HIS A 56 2.77 -7.51 12.35
C HIS A 56 4.18 -6.94 12.10
N GLY A 57 4.34 -6.13 11.06
CA GLY A 57 5.58 -5.43 10.74
C GLY A 57 6.33 -5.97 9.52
N CYS A 58 7.63 -5.64 9.44
CA CYS A 58 8.45 -5.96 8.26
C CYS A 58 8.96 -7.41 8.27
N HIS A 59 8.78 -8.10 7.15
CA HIS A 59 9.33 -9.42 6.88
C HIS A 59 10.23 -9.36 5.65
N ASP A 60 11.52 -9.63 5.86
CA ASP A 60 12.45 -9.86 4.76
C ASP A 60 12.61 -11.35 4.53
N VAL A 61 12.04 -11.84 3.43
CA VAL A 61 12.13 -13.25 3.07
C VAL A 61 13.36 -13.42 2.18
N SER A 62 14.52 -13.52 2.84
CA SER A 62 15.84 -13.65 2.22
C SER A 62 15.93 -14.79 1.19
N LYS A 63 15.22 -15.91 1.42
CA LYS A 63 15.11 -17.04 0.48
C LYS A 63 14.07 -16.84 -0.63
N GLY A 64 13.08 -15.97 -0.41
CA GLY A 64 11.94 -15.74 -1.31
C GLY A 64 12.15 -14.62 -2.32
N SER A 65 13.24 -13.85 -2.19
CA SER A 65 13.49 -12.65 -3.01
C SER A 65 12.37 -11.63 -2.93
N TYR A 66 11.79 -11.40 -1.76
CA TYR A 66 10.87 -10.28 -1.57
C TYR A 66 10.89 -9.79 -0.13
N THR A 67 10.56 -8.51 0.02
CA THR A 67 10.31 -7.88 1.32
C THR A 67 8.83 -7.56 1.39
N CYS A 68 8.22 -7.73 2.55
CA CYS A 68 6.83 -7.37 2.72
C CYS A 68 6.51 -6.85 4.12
N TYR A 69 5.63 -5.86 4.18
CA TYR A 69 5.12 -5.32 5.44
C TYR A 69 3.75 -5.92 5.72
N ILE A 70 3.56 -6.53 6.89
CA ILE A 70 2.32 -7.21 7.28
C ILE A 70 1.54 -6.31 8.23
N PHE A 71 0.31 -5.98 7.83
CA PHE A 71 -0.75 -5.55 8.72
C PHE A 71 -1.46 -6.80 9.24
N GLN A 72 -1.18 -7.15 10.50
CA GLN A 72 -1.84 -8.28 11.15
C GLN A 72 -3.34 -8.02 11.33
N GLU A 73 -4.16 -9.07 11.20
CA GLU A 73 -5.60 -8.96 11.41
C GLU A 73 -5.94 -8.33 12.77
N LYS A 74 -7.00 -7.52 12.81
CA LYS A 74 -7.55 -6.92 14.04
C LYS A 74 -6.58 -6.03 14.82
N VAL A 75 -5.45 -5.66 14.24
CA VAL A 75 -4.58 -4.61 14.76
C VAL A 75 -5.01 -3.28 14.15
N GLU A 76 -5.36 -2.32 14.99
CA GLU A 76 -5.70 -0.97 14.54
C GLU A 76 -4.49 -0.25 13.96
N ILE A 77 -4.56 0.12 12.69
CA ILE A 77 -3.44 0.68 11.92
C ILE A 77 -3.66 2.12 11.47
N THR A 78 -4.88 2.66 11.62
CA THR A 78 -5.19 4.05 11.28
C THR A 78 -5.56 4.88 12.51
N ASP A 79 -5.50 6.20 12.37
CA ASP A 79 -5.87 7.13 13.44
C ASP A 79 -7.38 7.10 13.76
N CYS A 80 -8.21 6.57 12.85
CA CYS A 80 -9.65 6.34 13.05
C CYS A 80 -10.00 4.94 13.58
N GLY A 81 -9.01 4.10 13.91
CA GLY A 81 -9.23 2.78 14.50
C GLY A 81 -9.55 1.66 13.50
N PHE A 82 -9.30 1.87 12.20
CA PHE A 82 -9.47 0.82 11.20
C PHE A 82 -8.43 -0.29 11.36
N TYR A 83 -8.87 -1.52 11.11
CA TYR A 83 -8.05 -2.73 11.03
C TYR A 83 -8.53 -3.60 9.86
N PHE A 84 -7.66 -4.47 9.36
CA PHE A 84 -8.08 -5.50 8.39
C PHE A 84 -8.65 -6.72 9.12
N ASP A 85 -9.71 -7.31 8.56
CA ASP A 85 -10.30 -8.56 9.07
C ASP A 85 -9.40 -9.79 8.89
N PHE A 86 -8.43 -9.70 7.98
CA PHE A 86 -7.47 -10.74 7.67
C PHE A 86 -6.06 -10.14 7.57
N ASP A 87 -5.05 -10.95 7.83
CA ASP A 87 -3.66 -10.54 7.62
C ASP A 87 -3.49 -10.02 6.19
N THR A 88 -2.93 -8.82 6.08
CA THR A 88 -2.82 -8.08 4.83
C THR A 88 -1.38 -7.64 4.62
N CYS A 89 -0.87 -7.75 3.40
CA CYS A 89 0.56 -7.67 3.18
C CYS A 89 0.95 -6.75 2.03
N VAL A 90 1.75 -5.72 2.29
CA VAL A 90 2.36 -4.90 1.24
C VAL A 90 3.61 -5.59 0.72
N TYR A 91 3.54 -6.15 -0.49
CA TYR A 91 4.70 -6.73 -1.16
C TYR A 91 5.51 -5.67 -1.90
N SER A 92 6.82 -5.62 -1.66
CA SER A 92 7.70 -4.66 -2.31
C SER A 92 7.77 -4.81 -3.84
N TYR A 93 7.40 -5.97 -4.39
CA TYR A 93 7.34 -6.22 -5.83
C TYR A 93 5.96 -5.96 -6.45
N GLN A 94 4.91 -5.67 -5.65
CA GLN A 94 3.55 -5.37 -6.12
C GLN A 94 3.22 -3.88 -6.02
N ILE A 95 4.22 -3.05 -6.28
CA ILE A 95 4.10 -1.60 -6.28
C ILE A 95 3.91 -1.13 -7.71
N ASN A 96 2.81 -0.44 -7.95
CA ASN A 96 2.38 -0.07 -9.28
C ASN A 96 2.36 1.45 -9.42
N ALA A 97 2.97 1.95 -10.50
CA ALA A 97 2.88 3.34 -10.90
C ALA A 97 1.69 3.51 -11.86
N PHE A 98 0.93 4.57 -11.65
CA PHE A 98 -0.19 4.94 -12.50
C PHE A 98 -0.08 6.42 -12.87
N SER A 99 -0.70 6.78 -13.99
CA SER A 99 -0.95 8.18 -14.32
C SER A 99 -2.01 8.72 -13.37
N LYS A 100 -1.69 9.82 -12.69
CA LYS A 100 -2.62 10.54 -11.82
C LYS A 100 -3.85 11.03 -12.59
N PRO A 101 -3.73 11.71 -13.75
CA PRO A 101 -4.89 12.04 -14.58
C PRO A 101 -5.76 10.84 -14.94
N MET A 102 -5.16 9.70 -15.25
CA MET A 102 -5.93 8.48 -15.56
C MET A 102 -6.71 7.97 -14.35
N ILE A 103 -6.09 7.89 -13.18
CA ILE A 103 -6.77 7.41 -11.96
C ILE A 103 -7.85 8.40 -11.53
N GLU A 104 -7.59 9.70 -11.62
CA GLU A 104 -8.57 10.75 -11.32
C GLU A 104 -9.71 10.82 -12.35
N ASP A 105 -9.48 10.37 -13.60
CA ASP A 105 -10.54 10.26 -14.60
C ASP A 105 -11.43 9.02 -14.39
N VAL A 106 -10.84 7.91 -13.94
CA VAL A 106 -11.54 6.64 -13.71
C VAL A 106 -12.28 6.62 -12.38
N TYR A 107 -11.68 7.15 -11.31
CA TYR A 107 -12.27 7.16 -9.95
C TYR A 107 -12.48 8.61 -9.52
N LYS A 108 -13.67 9.15 -9.73
CA LYS A 108 -13.98 10.59 -9.58
C LYS A 108 -14.72 10.91 -8.30
N VAL A 109 -15.58 10.00 -7.87
CA VAL A 109 -16.57 10.26 -6.83
C VAL A 109 -16.25 9.38 -5.61
N GLU A 110 -15.88 10.02 -4.51
CA GLU A 110 -15.78 9.36 -3.21
C GLU A 110 -17.15 8.78 -2.80
N ASP A 111 -17.15 7.65 -2.09
CA ASP A 111 -18.33 6.82 -1.74
C ASP A 111 -19.03 6.12 -2.90
N VAL A 112 -18.58 6.33 -4.14
CA VAL A 112 -19.08 5.62 -5.33
C VAL A 112 -17.97 4.80 -5.98
N ASP A 113 -16.86 5.45 -6.31
CA ASP A 113 -15.72 4.83 -7.00
C ASP A 113 -14.64 4.35 -6.03
N PHE A 114 -14.48 5.07 -4.90
CA PHE A 114 -13.54 4.76 -3.84
C PHE A 114 -14.00 5.32 -2.49
N GLU A 115 -13.49 4.75 -1.40
CA GLU A 115 -13.67 5.24 -0.03
C GLU A 115 -12.30 5.55 0.59
N ILE A 116 -12.20 6.68 1.29
CA ILE A 116 -11.03 6.99 2.13
C ILE A 116 -11.28 6.40 3.53
N ILE A 117 -10.62 5.28 3.81
CA ILE A 117 -10.79 4.54 5.07
C ILE A 117 -10.14 5.29 6.25
N GLY A 118 -8.98 5.90 6.00
CA GLY A 118 -8.27 6.69 6.99
C GLY A 118 -6.76 6.70 6.81
N GLU A 119 -6.11 7.59 7.55
CA GLU A 119 -4.66 7.73 7.54
C GLU A 119 -3.99 6.71 8.46
N LEU A 120 -2.90 6.08 7.99
CA LEU A 120 -2.08 5.20 8.83
C LEU A 120 -1.56 5.94 10.07
N LYS A 121 -1.47 5.27 11.22
CA LYS A 121 -0.80 5.80 12.42
C LYS A 121 0.65 6.18 12.09
N LYS A 122 1.20 7.22 12.73
CA LYS A 122 2.61 7.64 12.52
C LYS A 122 3.60 6.47 12.63
N THR A 123 3.41 5.59 13.62
CA THR A 123 4.25 4.40 13.83
C THR A 123 4.18 3.43 12.64
N GLU A 124 2.98 3.21 12.09
CA GLU A 124 2.77 2.36 10.92
C GLU A 124 3.39 2.96 9.66
N LYS A 125 3.26 4.28 9.45
CA LYS A 125 3.93 4.97 8.33
C LYS A 125 5.44 4.74 8.38
N ILE A 126 6.07 5.01 9.53
CA ILE A 126 7.51 4.87 9.72
C ILE A 126 7.96 3.43 9.44
N ALA A 127 7.28 2.45 10.05
CA ALA A 127 7.65 1.05 9.92
C ALA A 127 7.46 0.52 8.49
N LEU A 128 6.36 0.89 7.82
CA LEU A 128 6.13 0.58 6.40
C LEU A 128 7.23 1.17 5.52
N ILE A 129 7.55 2.46 5.69
CA ILE A 129 8.58 3.15 4.90
C ILE A 129 9.93 2.48 5.07
N GLN A 130 10.35 2.23 6.32
CA GLN A 130 11.62 1.55 6.61
C GLN A 130 11.67 0.17 5.96
N CYS A 131 10.58 -0.58 6.01
CA CYS A 131 10.49 -1.88 5.36
C CYS A 131 10.68 -1.80 3.84
N LEU A 132 10.02 -0.83 3.19
CA LEU A 132 10.16 -0.61 1.75
C LEU A 132 11.58 -0.16 1.37
N LEU A 133 12.20 0.75 2.12
CA LEU A 133 13.55 1.25 1.85
C LEU A 133 14.61 0.13 1.82
N ASN A 134 14.45 -0.88 2.68
CA ASN A 134 15.32 -2.05 2.74
C ASN A 134 15.17 -2.99 1.54
N SER A 135 14.07 -2.92 0.79
CA SER A 135 13.83 -3.80 -0.34
C SER A 135 14.62 -3.42 -1.58
N LYS A 136 15.17 -4.43 -2.27
CA LYS A 136 15.82 -4.28 -3.58
C LYS A 136 14.86 -4.01 -4.75
N PHE A 137 13.55 -4.20 -4.56
CA PHE A 137 12.54 -4.08 -5.62
C PHE A 137 12.00 -2.66 -5.79
N ILE A 138 12.30 -1.76 -4.86
CA ILE A 138 11.83 -0.39 -4.90
C ILE A 138 12.74 0.44 -5.82
N LYS A 139 12.15 1.09 -6.81
CA LYS A 139 12.84 2.00 -7.73
C LYS A 139 13.52 3.13 -6.94
N LEU A 140 14.71 3.55 -7.38
CA LEU A 140 15.52 4.55 -6.70
C LEU A 140 14.79 5.88 -6.45
N LYS A 141 13.98 6.34 -7.42
CA LYS A 141 13.17 7.57 -7.26
C LYS A 141 12.18 7.48 -6.09
N VAL A 142 11.54 6.33 -5.93
CA VAL A 142 10.59 6.06 -4.83
C VAL A 142 11.34 5.99 -3.51
N LYS A 143 12.50 5.32 -3.48
CA LYS A 143 13.34 5.31 -2.27
C LYS A 143 13.71 6.72 -1.82
N ARG A 144 14.16 7.58 -2.73
CA ARG A 144 14.52 8.98 -2.39
C ARG A 144 13.35 9.75 -1.79
N ALA A 145 12.17 9.63 -2.38
CA ALA A 145 10.98 10.30 -1.87
C ALA A 145 10.54 9.76 -0.51
N LEU A 146 10.55 8.44 -0.33
CA LEU A 146 10.25 7.80 0.95
C LEU A 146 11.26 8.18 2.03
N SER A 147 12.56 8.25 1.71
CA SER A 147 13.60 8.71 2.66
C SER A 147 13.41 10.16 3.07
N LYS A 148 13.04 11.04 2.12
CA LYS A 148 12.72 12.44 2.42
C LYS A 148 11.52 12.52 3.36
N TYR A 149 10.41 11.86 2.99
CA TYR A 149 9.21 11.84 3.80
C TYR A 149 9.47 11.31 5.21
N LEU A 150 10.24 10.21 5.35
CA LEU A 150 10.64 9.67 6.65
C LEU A 150 11.39 10.70 7.50
N THR A 151 12.24 11.52 6.90
CA THR A 151 12.97 12.59 7.61
C THR A 151 12.02 13.67 8.09
N ASP A 152 11.02 14.03 7.29
CA ASP A 152 10.05 15.07 7.61
C ASP A 152 9.09 14.66 8.75
N ILE A 153 8.81 13.36 8.88
CA ILE A 153 7.88 12.84 9.88
C ILE A 153 8.52 12.21 11.11
N SER A 154 9.85 12.04 11.16
CA SER A 154 10.56 11.46 12.32
C SER A 154 10.58 12.45 13.47
#